data_AF-A0A524HY21-F1
#
_entry.id   AF-A0A524HY21-F1
#
_cell.length_a   1.000
_cell.length_b   1.000
_cell.length_c   1.000
_cell.angle_alpha   90.00
_cell.angle_beta   90.00
_cell.angle_gamma   90.00
#
_symmetry.space_group_name_H-M   'P 1'
#
loop_
_entity.id
_entity.type
_entity.pdbx_description
1 polymer ?
#
loop_
_entity_poly.entity_id
_entity_poly.type
_entity_poly.pdbx_seq_one_letter_code
_entity_poly.pdbx_strand_id
1 'polypeptide(L)'
;MEELGMSYLQLNRTTASLSGGEAQRVRLAAQVGSRLRGVLYVLDEPTIGLHQRDNGRLIGLLRTLRDDGNSIIVVEHDEQTIRAADYVLDLGPGAGEAGGFKVAEGPLAAILDSAESLTAQYLRGEKSVPVPATRRQPAGWLVVHKAREHNLKSIDVRIPLGVMTAVTGVSGSGKSTLVYDILYKAFENRLYKARQRVGTHDRMEGIDGIDKVVAVDQKPIGRTPRSNPATYTGLFTALRDLMARTTEARARGYTSGRFSFNVAGGRCEDCQGAGVKKIEMHFLPDVFVTCDRCGGKRYNKETLAVTHKGKTIADYLAMTVDEAYELLKAYPQLKRKLATLKRVGLGYIRLGQPAPTLSGGEAQRIKLTKELGRRATGRTLYLLDEPTTGLHFDDVRKLLEVLSELASLGNTVIIIEHNLEVIKYCDYIIDLGPEGGEEGGRIVAQGTPEEVAGAPRSYTGRYLEKALAGKRPGRKDG
;
A
#
# COMPACT_ATOMS: atom_id res chain seq x y z
N MET A 1 21.67 7.37 -13.80
CA MET A 1 20.61 8.18 -13.12
C MET A 1 19.50 8.55 -14.10
N GLU A 2 19.80 9.10 -15.28
CA GLU A 2 18.78 9.46 -16.28
C GLU A 2 17.97 8.27 -16.80
N GLU A 3 18.64 7.16 -17.14
CA GLU A 3 17.97 5.92 -17.60
C GLU A 3 17.00 5.32 -16.58
N LEU A 4 17.21 5.64 -15.29
CA LEU A 4 16.38 5.18 -14.18
C LEU A 4 15.27 6.20 -13.81
N GLY A 5 15.05 7.22 -14.64
CA GLY A 5 14.01 8.22 -14.40
C GLY A 5 14.29 9.13 -13.19
N MET A 6 15.56 9.28 -12.79
CA MET A 6 15.97 10.05 -11.60
C MET A 6 16.80 11.29 -11.94
N SER A 7 16.71 11.80 -13.17
CA SER A 7 17.45 12.99 -13.61
C SER A 7 17.10 14.25 -12.81
N TYR A 8 15.93 14.28 -12.17
CA TYR A 8 15.48 15.39 -11.34
C TYR A 8 16.14 15.46 -9.95
N LEU A 9 16.85 14.41 -9.51
CA LEU A 9 17.49 14.39 -8.21
C LEU A 9 18.80 15.17 -8.24
N GLN A 10 18.94 16.13 -7.33
CA GLN A 10 20.22 16.81 -7.11
C GLN A 10 21.17 15.92 -6.31
N LEU A 11 22.48 15.96 -6.62
CA LEU A 11 23.51 15.14 -5.98
C LEU A 11 23.68 15.40 -4.48
N ASN A 12 23.31 16.59 -4.00
CA ASN A 12 23.35 17.00 -2.59
C ASN A 12 22.08 16.61 -1.81
N ARG A 13 21.12 15.91 -2.43
CA ARG A 13 19.89 15.51 -1.76
C ARG A 13 20.17 14.43 -0.71
N THR A 14 19.71 14.66 0.51
CA THR A 14 19.89 13.72 1.63
C THR A 14 19.21 12.38 1.36
N THR A 15 19.91 11.27 1.59
CA THR A 15 19.36 9.92 1.41
C THR A 15 18.11 9.65 2.25
N ALA A 16 17.99 10.29 3.42
CA ALA A 16 16.82 10.20 4.29
C ALA A 16 15.54 10.86 3.73
N SER A 17 15.65 11.72 2.71
CA SER A 17 14.50 12.38 2.05
C SER A 17 14.12 11.75 0.71
N LEU A 18 14.73 10.60 0.37
CA LEU A 18 14.34 9.79 -0.78
C LEU A 18 13.13 8.92 -0.40
N SER A 19 12.21 8.78 -1.34
CA SER A 19 11.17 7.74 -1.29
C SER A 19 11.80 6.34 -1.38
N GLY A 20 11.04 5.31 -1.01
CA GLY A 20 11.49 3.91 -1.11
C GLY A 20 11.96 3.54 -2.52
N GLY A 21 11.15 3.87 -3.54
CA GLY A 21 11.49 3.63 -4.95
C GLY A 21 12.69 4.43 -5.44
N GLU A 22 12.85 5.70 -5.02
CA GLU A 22 14.05 6.49 -5.34
C GLU A 22 15.31 5.85 -4.72
N ALA A 23 15.27 5.46 -3.45
CA ALA A 23 16.39 4.82 -2.77
C ALA A 23 16.78 3.49 -3.43
N GLN A 24 15.79 2.68 -3.83
CA GLN A 24 16.00 1.43 -4.55
C GLN A 24 16.67 1.67 -5.92
N ARG A 25 16.17 2.62 -6.70
CA ARG A 25 16.75 2.93 -8.02
C ARG A 25 18.15 3.54 -7.90
N VAL A 26 18.45 4.32 -6.85
CA VAL A 26 19.82 4.78 -6.58
C VAL A 26 20.77 3.61 -6.34
N ARG A 27 20.34 2.58 -5.59
CA ARG A 27 21.12 1.35 -5.42
C ARG A 27 21.31 0.61 -6.73
N LEU A 28 20.26 0.49 -7.55
CA LEU A 28 20.35 -0.13 -8.88
C LEU A 28 21.33 0.63 -9.79
N ALA A 29 21.32 1.97 -9.77
CA ALA A 29 22.27 2.80 -10.51
C ALA A 29 23.72 2.48 -10.16
N ALA A 30 24.01 2.31 -8.86
CA ALA A 30 25.34 1.96 -8.38
C ALA A 30 25.78 0.56 -8.86
N GLN A 31 24.85 -0.40 -8.95
CA GLN A 31 25.14 -1.74 -9.45
C GLN A 31 25.34 -1.79 -10.97
N VAL A 32 24.60 -0.99 -11.72
CA VAL A 32 24.83 -0.86 -13.17
C VAL A 32 26.20 -0.25 -13.43
N GLY A 33 26.62 0.73 -12.63
CA GLY A 33 27.92 1.38 -12.75
C GLY A 33 29.12 0.45 -12.49
N SER A 34 28.94 -0.63 -11.72
CA SER A 34 30.05 -1.55 -11.39
C SER A 34 30.37 -2.58 -12.49
N ARG A 35 29.50 -2.72 -13.51
CA ARG A 35 29.69 -3.64 -14.67
C ARG A 35 30.13 -5.06 -14.28
N LEU A 36 29.53 -5.59 -13.22
CA LEU A 36 29.82 -6.95 -12.76
C LEU A 36 29.27 -7.99 -13.76
N ARG A 37 29.90 -9.18 -13.76
CA ARG A 37 29.47 -10.36 -14.53
C ARG A 37 29.33 -11.57 -13.63
N GLY A 38 28.46 -12.51 -13.99
CA GLY A 38 28.21 -13.72 -13.20
C GLY A 38 27.49 -13.46 -11.88
N VAL A 39 26.80 -12.33 -11.75
CA VAL A 39 26.03 -11.96 -10.56
C VAL A 39 24.58 -12.38 -10.72
N LEU A 40 23.98 -12.86 -9.63
CA LEU A 40 22.54 -13.03 -9.50
C LEU A 40 21.94 -11.78 -8.84
N TYR A 41 21.24 -10.97 -9.62
CA TYR A 41 20.47 -9.85 -9.11
C TYR A 41 19.05 -10.30 -8.73
N VAL A 42 18.64 -9.98 -7.51
CA VAL A 42 17.26 -10.19 -7.04
C VAL A 42 16.67 -8.82 -6.74
N LEU A 43 15.67 -8.42 -7.53
CA LEU A 43 15.01 -7.13 -7.41
C LEU A 43 13.57 -7.32 -6.95
N ASP A 44 13.17 -6.53 -5.96
CA ASP A 44 11.83 -6.51 -5.40
C ASP A 44 11.07 -5.27 -5.89
N GLU A 45 10.22 -5.41 -6.90
CA GLU A 45 9.39 -4.36 -7.49
C GLU A 45 10.12 -3.06 -7.90
N PRO A 46 11.09 -3.13 -8.84
CA PRO A 46 11.86 -1.96 -9.25
C PRO A 46 11.03 -0.85 -9.91
N THR A 47 9.78 -1.10 -10.33
CA THR A 47 8.88 -0.08 -10.90
C THR A 47 8.16 0.79 -9.87
N ILE A 48 8.32 0.55 -8.56
CA ILE A 48 7.65 1.33 -7.49
C ILE A 48 7.90 2.83 -7.67
N GLY A 49 6.84 3.64 -7.66
CA GLY A 49 6.90 5.09 -7.82
C GLY A 49 7.51 5.56 -9.15
N LEU A 50 7.51 4.71 -10.17
CA LEU A 50 7.92 5.03 -11.53
C LEU A 50 6.70 5.26 -12.42
N HIS A 51 6.74 6.33 -13.21
CA HIS A 51 5.68 6.59 -14.18
C HIS A 51 5.79 5.62 -15.37
N GLN A 52 4.66 5.22 -15.95
CA GLN A 52 4.59 4.27 -17.09
C GLN A 52 5.49 4.64 -18.28
N ARG A 53 5.69 5.94 -18.50
CA ARG A 53 6.65 6.48 -19.47
C ARG A 53 8.08 5.96 -19.29
N ASP A 54 8.54 5.89 -18.04
CA ASP A 54 9.94 5.59 -17.72
C ASP A 54 10.16 4.08 -17.50
N ASN A 55 9.09 3.31 -17.41
CA ASN A 55 9.11 1.85 -17.22
C ASN A 55 9.86 1.13 -18.35
N GLY A 56 9.63 1.52 -19.61
CA GLY A 56 10.36 0.96 -20.76
C GLY A 56 11.89 1.16 -20.67
N ARG A 57 12.36 2.24 -20.06
CA ARG A 57 13.80 2.50 -19.87
C ARG A 57 14.39 1.57 -18.82
N LEU A 58 13.69 1.36 -17.71
CA LEU A 58 14.07 0.41 -16.68
C LEU A 58 14.16 -1.02 -17.24
N ILE A 59 13.15 -1.45 -18.02
CA ILE A 59 13.17 -2.76 -18.68
C ILE A 59 14.38 -2.89 -19.62
N GLY A 60 14.68 -1.85 -20.41
CA GLY A 60 15.86 -1.81 -21.27
C GLY A 60 17.16 -1.99 -20.49
N LEU A 61 17.31 -1.29 -19.36
CA LEU A 61 18.46 -1.39 -18.47
C LEU A 61 18.61 -2.79 -17.85
N LEU A 62 17.50 -3.41 -17.41
CA LEU A 62 17.51 -4.77 -16.89
C LEU A 62 17.95 -5.77 -17.97
N ARG A 63 17.50 -5.59 -19.23
CA ARG A 63 17.98 -6.42 -20.35
C ARG A 63 19.47 -6.26 -20.59
N THR A 64 20.00 -5.04 -20.58
CA THR A 64 21.44 -4.80 -20.69
C THR A 64 22.22 -5.51 -19.58
N LEU A 65 21.77 -5.39 -18.33
CA LEU A 65 22.40 -6.07 -17.19
C LEU A 65 22.43 -7.59 -17.37
N ARG A 66 21.33 -8.17 -17.87
CA ARG A 66 21.24 -9.62 -18.18
C ARG A 66 22.22 -9.98 -19.29
N ASP A 67 22.20 -9.22 -20.39
CA ASP A 67 23.01 -9.47 -21.59
C ASP A 67 24.52 -9.29 -21.32
N ASP A 68 24.90 -8.52 -20.31
CA ASP A 68 26.27 -8.42 -19.80
C ASP A 68 26.79 -9.71 -19.13
N GLY A 69 25.94 -10.74 -19.00
CA GLY A 69 26.29 -12.05 -18.44
C GLY A 69 25.85 -12.23 -17.00
N ASN A 70 24.73 -11.63 -16.61
CA ASN A 70 24.14 -11.75 -15.27
C ASN A 70 22.77 -12.43 -15.32
N SER A 71 22.37 -13.01 -14.19
CA SER A 71 21.02 -13.53 -14.00
C SER A 71 20.21 -12.51 -13.21
N ILE A 72 18.96 -12.26 -13.63
CA ILE A 72 18.09 -11.29 -12.98
C ILE A 72 16.78 -11.95 -12.62
N ILE A 73 16.46 -11.97 -11.33
CA ILE A 73 15.15 -12.35 -10.80
C ILE A 73 14.45 -11.07 -10.35
N VAL A 74 13.27 -10.83 -10.90
CA VAL A 74 12.45 -9.66 -10.57
C VAL A 74 11.12 -10.14 -10.01
N VAL A 75 10.78 -9.70 -8.80
CA VAL A 75 9.43 -9.78 -8.26
C VAL A 75 8.68 -8.55 -8.75
N GLU A 76 7.64 -8.73 -9.57
CA GLU A 76 6.90 -7.62 -10.16
C GLU A 76 5.41 -7.93 -10.33
N HIS A 77 4.64 -6.86 -10.41
CA HIS A 77 3.20 -6.87 -10.62
C HIS A 77 2.82 -6.02 -11.85
N ASP A 78 3.76 -5.24 -12.39
CA ASP A 78 3.56 -4.43 -13.58
C ASP A 78 3.43 -5.28 -14.86
N GLU A 79 2.37 -5.04 -15.62
CA GLU A 79 2.08 -5.79 -16.85
C GLU A 79 3.17 -5.65 -17.91
N GLN A 80 3.75 -4.46 -18.09
CA GLN A 80 4.76 -4.23 -19.11
C GLN A 80 6.03 -5.04 -18.81
N THR A 81 6.41 -5.11 -17.54
CA THR A 81 7.56 -5.91 -17.08
C THR A 81 7.30 -7.41 -17.25
N ILE A 82 6.12 -7.90 -16.82
CA ILE A 82 5.74 -9.32 -16.98
C ILE A 82 5.77 -9.73 -18.46
N ARG A 83 5.26 -8.89 -19.36
CA ARG A 83 5.26 -9.17 -20.80
C ARG A 83 6.65 -9.10 -21.43
N ALA A 84 7.56 -8.34 -20.85
CA ALA A 84 8.92 -8.16 -21.36
C ALA A 84 9.90 -9.23 -20.88
N ALA A 85 9.51 -10.03 -19.87
CA ALA A 85 10.33 -11.07 -19.28
C ALA A 85 10.54 -12.25 -20.23
N ASP A 86 11.75 -12.84 -20.19
CA ASP A 86 12.06 -14.05 -20.97
C ASP A 86 11.37 -15.29 -20.37
N TYR A 87 11.21 -15.28 -19.05
CA TYR A 87 10.65 -16.37 -18.27
C TYR A 87 9.86 -15.78 -17.11
N VAL A 88 8.70 -16.36 -16.85
CA VAL A 88 7.80 -15.93 -15.78
C VAL A 88 7.49 -17.14 -14.91
N LEU A 89 7.52 -16.92 -13.60
CA LEU A 89 7.09 -17.89 -12.59
C LEU A 89 5.92 -17.27 -11.83
N ASP A 90 4.73 -17.84 -11.99
CA ASP A 90 3.52 -17.41 -11.29
C ASP A 90 3.31 -18.26 -10.03
N LEU A 91 3.12 -17.58 -8.90
CA LEU A 91 2.94 -18.18 -7.59
C LEU A 91 1.52 -17.92 -7.08
N GLY A 92 0.90 -18.94 -6.49
CA GLY A 92 -0.47 -18.84 -5.99
C GLY A 92 -0.98 -20.16 -5.42
N PRO A 93 -2.27 -20.49 -5.58
CA PRO A 93 -3.34 -19.68 -6.19
C PRO A 93 -3.83 -18.51 -5.33
N GLY A 94 -3.43 -18.46 -4.05
CA GLY A 94 -3.74 -17.37 -3.12
C GLY A 94 -2.52 -16.84 -2.39
N ALA A 95 -2.75 -16.09 -1.32
CA ALA A 95 -1.71 -15.55 -0.44
C ALA A 95 -1.65 -16.31 0.90
N GLY A 96 -0.55 -16.18 1.62
CA GLY A 96 -0.31 -16.88 2.89
C GLY A 96 -0.31 -18.40 2.71
N GLU A 97 -1.07 -19.11 3.55
CA GLU A 97 -1.11 -20.59 3.53
C GLU A 97 -1.82 -21.17 2.29
N ALA A 98 -2.62 -20.36 1.58
CA ALA A 98 -3.21 -20.71 0.29
C ALA A 98 -2.28 -20.41 -0.90
N GLY A 99 -1.08 -19.88 -0.64
CA GLY A 99 -0.06 -19.55 -1.63
C GLY A 99 1.18 -20.43 -1.51
N GLY A 100 2.25 -20.01 -2.18
CA GLY A 100 3.54 -20.71 -2.14
C GLY A 100 3.65 -21.90 -3.08
N PHE A 101 2.64 -22.12 -3.94
CA PHE A 101 2.68 -23.12 -4.99
C PHE A 101 2.98 -22.47 -6.33
N LYS A 102 3.72 -23.19 -7.17
CA LYS A 102 3.91 -22.84 -8.59
C LYS A 102 2.61 -23.12 -9.34
N VAL A 103 1.98 -22.07 -9.87
CA VAL A 103 0.72 -22.16 -10.63
C VAL A 103 1.00 -22.29 -12.12
N ALA A 104 1.92 -21.46 -12.63
CA ALA A 104 2.35 -21.50 -14.02
C ALA A 104 3.82 -21.10 -14.10
N GLU A 105 4.53 -21.62 -15.09
CA GLU A 105 5.95 -21.34 -15.28
C GLU A 105 6.34 -21.53 -16.74
N GLY A 106 7.12 -20.60 -17.28
CA GLY A 106 7.61 -20.67 -18.65
C GLY A 106 7.73 -19.31 -19.32
N PRO A 107 7.94 -19.28 -20.64
CA PRO A 107 7.76 -18.07 -21.45
C PRO A 107 6.34 -17.52 -21.31
N LEU A 108 6.14 -16.24 -21.65
CA LEU A 108 4.85 -15.57 -21.56
C LEU A 108 3.70 -16.36 -22.19
N ALA A 109 3.93 -17.02 -23.33
CA ALA A 109 2.92 -17.85 -24.00
C ALA A 109 2.41 -18.99 -23.10
N ALA A 110 3.31 -19.70 -22.40
CA ALA A 110 2.95 -20.77 -21.48
C ALA A 110 2.14 -20.25 -20.27
N ILE A 111 2.47 -19.04 -19.77
CA ILE A 111 1.67 -18.40 -18.73
C ILE A 111 0.26 -18.08 -19.25
N LEU A 112 0.17 -17.50 -20.44
CA LEU A 112 -1.11 -17.13 -21.05
C LEU A 112 -1.98 -18.35 -21.37
N ASP A 113 -1.42 -19.54 -21.55
CA ASP A 113 -2.19 -20.77 -21.74
C ASP A 113 -2.73 -21.37 -20.42
N SER A 114 -2.21 -20.93 -19.27
CA SER A 114 -2.68 -21.41 -17.96
C SER A 114 -4.04 -20.80 -17.59
N ALA A 115 -5.05 -21.67 -17.44
CA ALA A 115 -6.37 -21.30 -16.92
C ALA A 115 -6.35 -21.03 -15.40
N GLU A 116 -5.45 -21.70 -14.68
CA GLU A 116 -5.34 -21.60 -13.21
C GLU A 116 -4.61 -20.33 -12.75
N SER A 117 -3.74 -19.77 -13.61
CA SER A 117 -3.02 -18.53 -13.33
C SER A 117 -3.97 -17.33 -13.28
N LEU A 118 -4.13 -16.76 -12.09
CA LEU A 118 -4.90 -15.52 -11.90
C LEU A 118 -4.24 -14.37 -12.68
N THR A 119 -2.91 -14.29 -12.68
CA THR A 119 -2.18 -13.31 -13.46
C THR A 119 -2.48 -13.46 -14.94
N ALA A 120 -2.49 -14.67 -15.49
CA ALA A 120 -2.82 -14.91 -16.89
C ALA A 120 -4.25 -14.47 -17.25
N GLN A 121 -5.23 -14.70 -16.36
CA GLN A 121 -6.61 -14.22 -16.56
C GLN A 121 -6.67 -12.68 -16.72
N TYR A 122 -5.86 -11.93 -15.96
CA TYR A 122 -5.75 -10.48 -16.11
C TYR A 122 -4.96 -10.05 -17.36
N LEU A 123 -3.90 -10.78 -17.71
CA LEU A 123 -3.12 -10.49 -18.92
C LEU A 123 -3.92 -10.76 -20.20
N ARG A 124 -4.78 -11.78 -20.22
CA ARG A 124 -5.73 -12.09 -21.31
C ARG A 124 -6.93 -11.12 -21.36
N GLY A 125 -7.21 -10.41 -20.26
CA GLY A 125 -8.36 -9.52 -20.15
C GLY A 125 -9.67 -10.21 -19.80
N GLU A 126 -9.63 -11.47 -19.35
CA GLU A 126 -10.81 -12.18 -18.81
C GLU A 126 -11.26 -11.57 -17.48
N LYS A 127 -10.28 -11.09 -16.70
CA LYS A 127 -10.48 -10.24 -15.53
C LYS A 127 -9.83 -8.89 -15.76
N SER A 128 -10.42 -7.84 -15.19
CA SER A 128 -9.91 -6.47 -15.26
C SER A 128 -10.46 -5.63 -14.12
N VAL A 129 -9.78 -4.53 -13.77
CA VAL A 129 -10.45 -3.48 -13.01
C VAL A 129 -11.44 -2.77 -13.93
N PRO A 130 -12.75 -2.77 -13.64
CA PRO A 130 -13.74 -2.16 -14.51
C PRO A 130 -13.58 -0.64 -14.54
N VAL A 131 -13.86 -0.03 -15.69
CA VAL A 131 -14.04 1.42 -15.78
C VAL A 131 -15.44 1.75 -15.24
N PRO A 132 -15.59 2.65 -14.26
CA PRO A 132 -16.90 3.05 -13.76
C PRO A 132 -17.80 3.57 -14.88
N ALA A 133 -19.05 3.11 -14.94
CA ALA A 133 -20.01 3.52 -15.97
C ALA A 133 -20.36 5.02 -15.89
N THR A 134 -20.28 5.60 -14.70
CA THR A 134 -20.54 7.01 -14.44
C THR A 134 -19.52 7.56 -13.45
N ARG A 135 -19.00 8.76 -13.71
CA ARG A 135 -18.15 9.51 -12.78
C ARG A 135 -19.02 10.25 -11.76
N ARG A 136 -18.63 10.26 -10.49
CA ARG A 136 -19.34 11.03 -9.45
C ARG A 136 -19.23 12.52 -9.71
N GLN A 137 -20.29 13.25 -9.38
CA GLN A 137 -20.30 14.71 -9.45
C GLN A 137 -19.74 15.31 -8.16
N PRO A 138 -18.86 16.33 -8.24
CA PRO A 138 -18.33 17.01 -7.07
C PRO A 138 -19.43 17.66 -6.21
N ALA A 139 -19.39 17.45 -4.90
CA ALA A 139 -20.28 18.13 -3.95
C ALA A 139 -19.82 19.56 -3.62
N GLY A 140 -18.58 19.90 -3.97
CA GLY A 140 -17.94 21.18 -3.71
C GLY A 140 -16.49 21.15 -4.18
N TRP A 141 -15.75 22.21 -3.90
CA TRP A 141 -14.36 22.35 -4.32
C TRP A 141 -13.49 22.86 -3.17
N LEU A 142 -12.33 22.25 -3.02
CA LEU A 142 -11.20 22.78 -2.28
C LEU A 142 -10.26 23.44 -3.30
N VAL A 143 -9.88 24.69 -3.07
CA VAL A 143 -8.99 25.44 -3.98
C VAL A 143 -7.73 25.84 -3.23
N VAL A 144 -6.57 25.47 -3.75
CA VAL A 144 -5.27 25.89 -3.25
C VAL A 144 -4.74 26.99 -4.15
N HIS A 145 -4.53 28.19 -3.63
CA HIS A 145 -4.03 29.32 -4.39
C HIS A 145 -2.52 29.47 -4.31
N LYS A 146 -1.90 29.67 -5.48
CA LYS A 146 -0.45 29.93 -5.64
C LYS A 146 0.45 28.97 -4.85
N ALA A 147 0.18 27.67 -4.94
CA ALA A 147 1.06 26.65 -4.37
C ALA A 147 2.45 26.71 -5.02
N ARG A 148 3.49 26.93 -4.21
CA ARG A 148 4.85 27.25 -4.67
C ARG A 148 5.95 26.63 -3.79
N GLU A 149 5.61 25.61 -3.01
CA GLU A 149 6.61 24.85 -2.25
C GLU A 149 7.47 24.00 -3.20
N HIS A 150 8.77 23.92 -2.92
CA HIS A 150 9.76 23.21 -3.75
C HIS A 150 9.70 23.63 -5.23
N ASN A 151 9.42 22.71 -6.14
CA ASN A 151 9.40 22.97 -7.57
C ASN A 151 8.03 23.42 -8.11
N LEU A 152 7.00 23.54 -7.27
CA LEU A 152 5.68 24.00 -7.71
C LEU A 152 5.74 25.45 -8.23
N LYS A 153 5.16 25.70 -9.41
CA LYS A 153 5.31 26.97 -10.13
C LYS A 153 4.14 27.93 -9.86
N SER A 154 3.86 28.19 -8.58
CA SER A 154 2.76 29.08 -8.14
C SER A 154 1.40 28.72 -8.72
N ILE A 155 1.06 27.43 -8.66
CA ILE A 155 -0.14 26.87 -9.30
C ILE A 155 -1.41 27.11 -8.46
N ASP A 156 -2.53 27.32 -9.14
CA ASP A 156 -3.87 27.33 -8.54
C ASP A 156 -4.54 25.98 -8.81
N VAL A 157 -4.77 25.17 -7.77
CA VAL A 157 -5.28 23.79 -7.90
C VAL A 157 -6.69 23.70 -7.35
N ARG A 158 -7.64 23.22 -8.18
CA ARG A 158 -9.00 22.88 -7.75
C ARG A 158 -9.14 21.38 -7.54
N ILE A 159 -9.64 20.99 -6.37
CA ILE A 159 -9.81 19.60 -5.95
C ILE A 159 -11.29 19.37 -5.63
N PRO A 160 -11.98 18.45 -6.32
CA PRO A 160 -13.38 18.18 -6.06
C PRO A 160 -13.59 17.42 -4.74
N LEU A 161 -14.61 17.83 -3.99
CA LEU A 161 -15.02 17.17 -2.75
C LEU A 161 -16.07 16.09 -3.01
N GLY A 162 -16.05 15.02 -2.21
CA GLY A 162 -17.03 13.92 -2.27
C GLY A 162 -16.79 12.90 -3.38
N VAL A 163 -15.60 12.91 -4.00
CA VAL A 163 -15.24 12.03 -5.12
C VAL A 163 -13.85 11.42 -4.92
N MET A 164 -13.50 10.44 -5.75
CA MET A 164 -12.14 9.91 -5.84
C MET A 164 -11.31 10.72 -6.83
N THR A 165 -10.24 11.35 -6.34
CA THR A 165 -9.30 12.15 -7.16
C THR A 165 -7.93 11.48 -7.23
N ALA A 166 -7.44 11.19 -8.43
CA ALA A 166 -6.04 10.80 -8.63
C ALA A 166 -5.16 12.04 -8.85
N VAL A 167 -4.06 12.14 -8.11
CA VAL A 167 -2.96 13.08 -8.38
C VAL A 167 -1.87 12.30 -9.09
N THR A 168 -1.64 12.64 -10.35
CA THR A 168 -0.80 11.89 -11.30
C THR A 168 0.33 12.75 -11.84
N GLY A 169 1.16 12.17 -12.71
CA GLY A 169 2.31 12.83 -13.31
C GLY A 169 3.63 12.14 -13.00
N VAL A 170 4.69 12.50 -13.71
CA VAL A 170 6.00 11.85 -13.63
C VAL A 170 6.67 11.98 -12.25
N SER A 171 7.65 11.14 -11.96
CA SER A 171 8.40 11.22 -10.70
C SER A 171 9.11 12.57 -10.60
N GLY A 172 9.04 13.22 -9.43
CA GLY A 172 9.56 14.57 -9.23
C GLY A 172 8.67 15.72 -9.74
N SER A 173 7.45 15.47 -10.22
CA SER A 173 6.56 16.54 -10.72
C SER A 173 5.94 17.44 -9.64
N GLY A 174 6.03 17.06 -8.36
CA GLY A 174 5.49 17.84 -7.22
C GLY A 174 4.23 17.24 -6.55
N LYS A 175 3.84 16.00 -6.88
CA LYS A 175 2.65 15.31 -6.33
C LYS A 175 2.62 15.29 -4.79
N SER A 176 3.66 14.74 -4.18
CA SER A 176 3.76 14.63 -2.72
C SER A 176 3.87 15.99 -2.04
N THR A 177 4.52 16.97 -2.69
CA THR A 177 4.58 18.35 -2.19
C THR A 177 3.19 18.98 -2.13
N LEU A 178 2.39 18.84 -3.18
CA LEU A 178 1.01 19.34 -3.18
C LEU A 178 0.15 18.64 -2.13
N VAL A 179 0.17 17.31 -2.09
CA VAL A 179 -0.75 16.51 -1.25
C VAL A 179 -0.34 16.46 0.21
N TYR A 180 0.94 16.25 0.51
CA TYR A 180 1.41 16.08 1.90
C TYR A 180 2.00 17.35 2.48
N ASP A 181 2.86 18.08 1.76
CA ASP A 181 3.51 19.26 2.34
C ASP A 181 2.58 20.46 2.43
N ILE A 182 1.63 20.59 1.51
CA ILE A 182 0.63 21.67 1.53
C ILE A 182 -0.68 21.19 2.13
N LEU A 183 -1.44 20.32 1.44
CA LEU A 183 -2.81 19.97 1.86
C LEU A 183 -2.84 19.28 3.23
N TYR A 184 -2.13 18.17 3.40
CA TYR A 184 -2.18 17.39 4.63
C TYR A 184 -1.77 18.21 5.86
N LYS A 185 -0.60 18.86 5.82
CA LYS A 185 -0.10 19.67 6.93
C LYS A 185 -1.03 20.84 7.27
N ALA A 186 -1.67 21.44 6.28
CA ALA A 186 -2.62 22.52 6.54
C ALA A 186 -3.88 22.02 7.25
N PHE A 187 -4.42 20.87 6.84
CA PHE A 187 -5.56 20.25 7.54
C PHE A 187 -5.18 19.76 8.93
N GLU A 188 -3.99 19.17 9.13
CA GLU A 188 -3.51 18.80 10.46
C GLU A 188 -3.40 20.00 11.40
N ASN A 189 -2.91 21.14 10.91
CA ASN A 189 -2.84 22.37 11.69
C ASN A 189 -4.22 22.90 12.05
N ARG A 190 -5.15 22.93 11.09
CA ARG A 190 -6.49 23.46 11.30
C ARG A 190 -7.33 22.57 12.22
N LEU A 191 -7.34 21.27 11.96
CA LEU A 191 -8.24 20.31 12.64
C LEU A 191 -7.64 19.77 13.94
N TYR A 192 -6.31 19.61 14.00
CA TYR A 192 -5.63 18.93 15.12
C TYR A 192 -4.60 19.80 15.83
N LYS A 193 -4.42 21.06 15.44
CA LYS A 193 -3.45 22.00 16.04
C LYS A 193 -2.01 21.47 16.00
N ALA A 194 -1.65 20.72 14.97
CA ALA A 194 -0.39 19.96 14.87
C ALA A 194 0.90 20.81 14.73
N ARG A 195 0.80 22.15 14.63
CA ARG A 195 1.93 23.12 14.51
C ARG A 195 3.00 22.73 13.48
N GLN A 196 2.60 22.08 12.40
CA GLN A 196 3.47 21.71 11.28
C GLN A 196 3.82 22.93 10.43
N ARG A 197 5.02 22.95 9.84
CA ARG A 197 5.35 23.93 8.79
C ARG A 197 4.65 23.51 7.49
N VAL A 198 3.61 24.24 7.12
CA VAL A 198 2.88 24.04 5.85
C VAL A 198 3.75 24.56 4.71
N GLY A 199 3.74 23.86 3.58
CA GLY A 199 4.37 24.31 2.34
C GLY A 199 3.80 25.65 1.87
N THR A 200 4.63 26.39 1.15
CA THR A 200 4.37 27.76 0.72
C THR A 200 3.20 27.84 -0.28
N HIS A 201 2.14 28.56 0.09
CA HIS A 201 0.95 28.84 -0.72
C HIS A 201 0.29 30.14 -0.20
N ASP A 202 -0.62 30.74 -0.95
CA ASP A 202 -1.26 32.01 -0.54
C ASP A 202 -2.43 31.80 0.41
N ARG A 203 -3.40 30.99 -0.01
CA ARG A 203 -4.59 30.65 0.79
C ARG A 203 -5.24 29.37 0.27
N MET A 204 -6.15 28.81 1.06
CA MET A 204 -7.02 27.73 0.62
C MET A 204 -8.48 28.06 0.89
N GLU A 205 -9.34 27.76 -0.09
CA GLU A 205 -10.79 27.98 -0.05
C GLU A 205 -11.51 26.62 0.01
N GLY A 206 -12.67 26.55 0.65
CA GLY A 206 -13.43 25.30 0.79
C GLY A 206 -12.92 24.34 1.87
N ILE A 207 -11.94 24.75 2.68
CA ILE A 207 -11.38 23.95 3.78
C ILE A 207 -12.48 23.53 4.78
N ASP A 208 -13.48 24.40 4.99
CA ASP A 208 -14.59 24.11 5.90
C ASP A 208 -15.42 22.91 5.47
N GLY A 209 -15.37 22.50 4.19
CA GLY A 209 -16.03 21.30 3.70
C GLY A 209 -15.56 20.00 4.36
N ILE A 210 -14.38 20.00 4.98
CA ILE A 210 -13.74 18.82 5.58
C ILE A 210 -13.60 18.98 7.10
N ASP A 211 -14.06 17.97 7.86
CA ASP A 211 -14.00 17.96 9.33
C ASP A 211 -12.91 17.03 9.90
N LYS A 212 -12.30 16.22 9.05
CA LYS A 212 -11.30 15.23 9.43
C LYS A 212 -10.36 14.96 8.27
N VAL A 213 -9.05 14.84 8.53
CA VAL A 213 -8.07 14.39 7.53
C VAL A 213 -7.41 13.10 8.00
N VAL A 214 -7.22 12.16 7.10
CA VAL A 214 -6.51 10.91 7.36
C VAL A 214 -5.51 10.62 6.26
N ALA A 215 -4.23 10.58 6.62
CA ALA A 215 -3.18 10.09 5.74
C ALA A 215 -2.93 8.60 5.94
N VAL A 216 -2.85 7.87 4.84
CA VAL A 216 -2.53 6.44 4.80
C VAL A 216 -1.27 6.26 3.97
N ASP A 217 -0.13 6.51 4.62
CA ASP A 217 1.21 6.36 4.04
C ASP A 217 1.74 4.91 4.13
N GLN A 218 2.85 4.65 3.44
CA GLN A 218 3.53 3.35 3.43
C GLN A 218 4.36 3.08 4.71
N LYS A 219 4.35 3.97 5.70
CA LYS A 219 5.14 3.75 6.93
C LYS A 219 4.65 2.49 7.67
N PRO A 220 5.52 1.73 8.33
CA PRO A 220 5.09 0.58 9.11
C PRO A 220 4.04 0.95 10.16
N ILE A 221 3.07 0.07 10.42
CA ILE A 221 2.07 0.28 11.49
C ILE A 221 2.69 0.29 12.90
N GLY A 222 3.92 -0.20 13.03
CA GLY A 222 4.75 -0.14 14.22
C GLY A 222 6.14 -0.67 13.92
N ARG A 223 7.13 -0.24 14.72
CA ARG A 223 8.54 -0.62 14.54
C ARG A 223 8.99 -1.75 15.46
N THR A 224 8.06 -2.32 16.24
CA THR A 224 8.40 -3.33 17.25
C THR A 224 7.60 -4.61 17.01
N PRO A 225 8.13 -5.78 17.39
CA PRO A 225 7.37 -7.05 17.32
C PRO A 225 6.09 -7.08 18.18
N ARG A 226 5.91 -6.11 19.09
CA ARG A 226 4.71 -5.96 19.92
C ARG A 226 3.54 -5.32 19.16
N SER A 227 3.82 -4.61 18.07
CA SER A 227 2.81 -4.11 17.15
C SER A 227 2.43 -5.21 16.16
N ASN A 228 1.15 -5.37 15.88
CA ASN A 228 0.61 -6.39 14.97
C ASN A 228 -0.82 -5.99 14.52
N PRO A 229 -1.42 -6.68 13.53
CA PRO A 229 -2.76 -6.36 13.04
C PRO A 229 -3.82 -6.32 14.16
N ALA A 230 -3.80 -7.26 15.11
CA ALA A 230 -4.78 -7.32 16.18
C ALA A 230 -4.69 -6.12 17.14
N THR A 231 -3.47 -5.69 17.51
CA THR A 231 -3.26 -4.52 18.37
C THR A 231 -3.63 -3.23 17.67
N TYR A 232 -3.23 -3.06 16.40
CA TYR A 232 -3.47 -1.84 15.64
C TYR A 232 -4.96 -1.56 15.40
N THR A 233 -5.72 -2.61 15.05
CA THR A 233 -7.16 -2.53 14.78
C THR A 233 -8.01 -2.50 16.06
N GLY A 234 -7.40 -2.70 17.23
CA GLY A 234 -8.09 -2.87 18.51
C GLY A 234 -8.86 -4.18 18.64
N LEU A 235 -8.67 -5.13 17.72
CA LEU A 235 -9.21 -6.50 17.82
C LEU A 235 -8.68 -7.21 19.07
N PHE A 236 -7.41 -6.98 19.40
CA PHE A 236 -6.76 -7.59 20.55
C PHE A 236 -7.45 -7.25 21.88
N THR A 237 -7.98 -6.04 22.04
CA THR A 237 -8.75 -5.66 23.23
C THR A 237 -10.01 -6.50 23.37
N ALA A 238 -10.82 -6.60 22.31
CA ALA A 238 -12.02 -7.42 22.31
C ALA A 238 -11.71 -8.91 22.55
N LEU A 239 -10.58 -9.41 22.04
CA LEU A 239 -10.14 -10.77 22.27
C LEU A 239 -9.72 -11.01 23.74
N ARG A 240 -8.99 -10.08 24.35
CA ARG A 240 -8.63 -10.17 25.78
C ARG A 240 -9.86 -10.13 26.68
N ASP A 241 -10.84 -9.30 26.35
CA ASP A 241 -12.09 -9.22 27.10
C ASP A 241 -12.91 -10.52 26.97
N LEU A 242 -12.86 -11.18 25.81
CA LEU A 242 -13.44 -12.51 25.63
C LEU A 242 -12.76 -13.55 26.53
N MET A 243 -11.42 -13.60 26.53
CA MET A 243 -10.67 -14.55 27.36
C MET A 243 -10.92 -14.34 28.87
N ALA A 244 -11.02 -13.08 29.32
CA ALA A 244 -11.31 -12.75 30.71
C ALA A 244 -12.73 -13.14 31.18
N ARG A 245 -13.65 -13.43 30.25
CA ARG A 245 -15.01 -13.87 30.57
C ARG A 245 -15.14 -15.39 30.72
N THR A 246 -14.10 -16.15 30.41
CA THR A 246 -14.08 -17.61 30.58
C THR A 246 -14.19 -18.00 32.05
N THR A 247 -14.73 -19.19 32.33
CA THR A 247 -14.92 -19.71 33.69
C THR A 247 -13.58 -19.86 34.40
N GLU A 248 -12.56 -20.37 33.70
CA GLU A 248 -11.21 -20.56 34.21
C GLU A 248 -10.52 -19.23 34.53
N ALA A 249 -10.70 -18.20 33.68
CA ALA A 249 -10.17 -16.87 33.97
C ALA A 249 -10.82 -16.27 35.23
N ARG A 250 -12.16 -16.36 35.34
CA ARG A 250 -12.90 -15.85 36.50
C ARG A 250 -12.51 -16.56 37.79
N ALA A 251 -12.40 -17.88 37.77
CA ALA A 251 -11.99 -18.67 38.93
C ALA A 251 -10.58 -18.31 39.43
N ARG A 252 -9.69 -17.87 38.53
CA ARG A 252 -8.31 -17.45 38.85
C ARG A 252 -8.16 -15.94 39.09
N GLY A 253 -9.26 -15.17 39.07
CA GLY A 253 -9.21 -13.71 39.21
C GLY A 253 -8.52 -12.99 38.04
N TYR A 254 -8.42 -13.62 36.87
CA TYR A 254 -7.74 -13.04 35.71
C TYR A 254 -8.62 -12.02 35.00
N THR A 255 -8.11 -10.80 34.86
CA THR A 255 -8.74 -9.73 34.07
C THR A 255 -8.16 -9.68 32.65
N SER A 256 -8.69 -8.81 31.80
CA SER A 256 -8.17 -8.62 30.43
C SER A 256 -6.69 -8.17 30.40
N GLY A 257 -6.16 -7.65 31.51
CA GLY A 257 -4.75 -7.34 31.68
C GLY A 257 -3.86 -8.59 31.65
N ARG A 258 -4.29 -9.71 32.23
CA ARG A 258 -3.54 -10.98 32.22
C ARG A 258 -3.27 -11.48 30.80
N PHE A 259 -4.22 -11.25 29.89
CA PHE A 259 -4.11 -11.66 28.49
C PHE A 259 -3.41 -10.63 27.59
N SER A 260 -2.82 -9.57 28.15
CA SER A 260 -2.04 -8.59 27.39
C SER A 260 -0.55 -8.95 27.44
N PHE A 261 0.07 -9.18 26.28
CA PHE A 261 1.52 -9.37 26.19
C PHE A 261 2.32 -8.07 26.41
N ASN A 262 1.65 -6.91 26.49
CA ASN A 262 2.31 -5.61 26.68
C ASN A 262 2.53 -5.24 28.15
N VAL A 263 1.91 -5.97 29.10
CA VAL A 263 1.97 -5.67 30.54
C VAL A 263 2.53 -6.87 31.30
N ALA A 264 3.20 -6.60 32.42
CA ALA A 264 3.68 -7.65 33.31
C ALA A 264 2.49 -8.44 33.91
N GLY A 265 2.74 -9.71 34.22
CA GLY A 265 1.77 -10.61 34.86
C GLY A 265 1.52 -11.87 34.06
N GLY A 266 0.96 -11.77 32.86
CA GLY A 266 0.65 -12.93 32.02
C GLY A 266 1.60 -13.18 30.84
N ARG A 267 2.38 -12.15 30.45
CA ARG A 267 3.36 -12.26 29.36
C ARG A 267 4.54 -13.16 29.74
N CYS A 268 5.31 -13.58 28.73
CA CYS A 268 6.63 -14.15 28.95
C CYS A 268 7.62 -13.04 29.30
N GLU A 269 8.25 -13.13 30.47
CA GLU A 269 9.20 -12.10 30.94
C GLU A 269 10.54 -12.13 30.21
N ASP A 270 10.99 -13.27 29.68
CA ASP A 270 12.29 -13.37 28.97
C ASP A 270 12.33 -12.59 27.67
N CYS A 271 11.22 -12.54 26.94
CA CYS A 271 11.08 -11.73 25.73
C CYS A 271 10.24 -10.48 25.97
N GLN A 272 9.84 -10.20 27.22
CA GLN A 272 8.89 -9.15 27.61
C GLN A 272 7.65 -9.09 26.70
N GLY A 273 7.10 -10.26 26.36
CA GLY A 273 5.93 -10.41 25.50
C GLY A 273 6.14 -10.18 24.00
N ALA A 274 7.36 -9.94 23.51
CA ALA A 274 7.64 -9.82 22.08
C ALA A 274 7.50 -11.17 21.34
N GLY A 275 7.80 -12.28 22.01
CA GLY A 275 7.86 -13.64 21.42
C GLY A 275 9.13 -13.91 20.63
N VAL A 276 9.93 -12.87 20.37
CA VAL A 276 11.22 -12.93 19.69
C VAL A 276 12.26 -12.17 20.51
N LYS A 277 13.53 -12.51 20.32
CA LYS A 277 14.69 -11.75 20.81
C LYS A 277 15.42 -11.16 19.61
N LYS A 278 15.85 -9.91 19.74
CA LYS A 278 16.64 -9.21 18.73
C LYS A 278 18.10 -9.58 18.92
N ILE A 279 18.75 -10.09 17.88
CA ILE A 279 20.20 -10.29 17.81
C ILE A 279 20.76 -9.17 16.96
N GLU A 280 21.64 -8.37 17.56
CA GLU A 280 22.31 -7.29 16.86
C GLU A 280 23.48 -7.83 16.04
N MET A 281 23.53 -7.43 14.78
CA MET A 281 24.54 -7.86 13.82
C MET A 281 25.40 -6.65 13.45
N HIS A 282 26.72 -6.80 13.41
CA HIS A 282 27.63 -5.65 13.20
C HIS A 282 27.57 -5.07 11.77
N PHE A 283 27.37 -5.92 10.76
CA PHE A 283 27.43 -5.53 9.34
C PHE A 283 26.20 -5.97 8.53
N LEU A 284 25.32 -6.76 9.14
CA LEU A 284 24.09 -7.24 8.53
C LEU A 284 22.89 -6.62 9.27
N PRO A 285 21.69 -6.60 8.65
CA PRO A 285 20.48 -6.23 9.36
C PRO A 285 20.26 -7.12 10.60
N ASP A 286 19.74 -6.51 11.67
CA ASP A 286 19.40 -7.21 12.91
C ASP A 286 18.45 -8.38 12.65
N VAL A 287 18.69 -9.49 13.34
CA VAL A 287 17.89 -10.72 13.17
C VAL A 287 17.00 -10.92 14.38
N PHE A 288 15.74 -11.32 14.16
CA PHE A 288 14.82 -11.68 15.21
C PHE A 288 14.74 -13.20 15.34
N VAL A 289 15.14 -13.74 16.49
CA VAL A 289 15.04 -15.18 16.79
C VAL A 289 13.86 -15.45 17.70
N THR A 290 13.21 -16.60 17.52
CA THR A 290 12.09 -17.02 18.37
C THR A 290 12.57 -17.17 19.82
N CYS A 291 11.75 -16.74 20.79
CA CYS A 291 12.09 -16.86 22.19
C CYS A 291 12.00 -18.32 22.67
N ASP A 292 13.12 -18.88 23.16
CA ASP A 292 13.20 -20.27 23.61
C ASP A 292 12.28 -20.59 24.80
N ARG A 293 12.04 -19.62 25.69
CA ARG A 293 11.22 -19.82 26.91
C ARG A 293 9.74 -20.01 26.63
N CYS A 294 9.21 -19.29 25.63
CA CYS A 294 7.78 -19.35 25.29
C CYS A 294 7.50 -19.96 23.92
N GLY A 295 8.52 -20.32 23.15
CA GLY A 295 8.37 -20.83 21.78
C GLY A 295 7.62 -19.86 20.88
N GLY A 296 7.82 -18.55 21.06
CA GLY A 296 7.09 -17.52 20.31
C GLY A 296 5.67 -17.22 20.78
N LYS A 297 5.12 -17.96 21.76
CA LYS A 297 3.74 -17.78 22.22
C LYS A 297 3.48 -16.50 23.00
N ARG A 298 4.51 -15.75 23.40
CA ARG A 298 4.44 -14.44 24.12
C ARG A 298 3.89 -14.46 25.54
N TYR A 299 3.39 -15.59 26.05
CA TYR A 299 2.76 -15.72 27.36
C TYR A 299 3.43 -16.80 28.23
N ASN A 300 3.22 -16.72 29.54
CA ASN A 300 3.60 -17.78 30.48
C ASN A 300 2.60 -18.95 30.46
N LYS A 301 3.00 -20.08 31.05
CA LYS A 301 2.22 -21.34 31.02
C LYS A 301 0.87 -21.18 31.72
N GLU A 302 0.82 -20.42 32.80
CA GLU A 302 -0.39 -20.22 33.62
C GLU A 302 -1.47 -19.45 32.85
N THR A 303 -1.06 -18.48 32.02
CA THR A 303 -1.97 -17.72 31.16
C THR A 303 -2.47 -18.58 29.99
N LEU A 304 -1.59 -19.43 29.43
CA LEU A 304 -1.94 -20.35 28.34
C LEU A 304 -2.79 -21.55 28.80
N ALA A 305 -2.96 -21.76 30.11
CA ALA A 305 -3.88 -22.78 30.62
C ALA A 305 -5.35 -22.35 30.53
N VAL A 306 -5.65 -21.07 30.27
CA VAL A 306 -7.02 -20.61 30.03
C VAL A 306 -7.36 -20.75 28.55
N THR A 307 -8.47 -21.42 28.26
CA THR A 307 -8.94 -21.63 26.89
C THR A 307 -10.36 -21.12 26.69
N HIS A 308 -10.67 -20.78 25.45
CA HIS A 308 -12.02 -20.51 24.98
C HIS A 308 -12.22 -21.32 23.70
N LYS A 309 -13.28 -22.15 23.64
CA LYS A 309 -13.49 -23.14 22.57
C LYS A 309 -12.24 -24.01 22.30
N GLY A 310 -11.53 -24.43 23.35
CA GLY A 310 -10.31 -25.22 23.25
C GLY A 310 -9.09 -24.49 22.70
N LYS A 311 -9.13 -23.15 22.58
CA LYS A 311 -8.05 -22.31 22.06
C LYS A 311 -7.56 -21.31 23.11
N THR A 312 -6.26 -21.16 23.22
CA THR A 312 -5.62 -20.16 24.08
C THR A 312 -5.58 -18.79 23.39
N ILE A 313 -5.21 -17.74 24.13
CA ILE A 313 -4.97 -16.41 23.55
C ILE A 313 -3.87 -16.44 22.48
N ALA A 314 -2.83 -17.27 22.65
CA ALA A 314 -1.75 -17.42 21.68
C ALA A 314 -2.24 -18.12 20.41
N ASP A 315 -3.12 -19.12 20.54
CA ASP A 315 -3.69 -19.81 19.38
C ASP A 315 -4.55 -18.86 18.54
N TYR A 316 -5.35 -18.01 19.17
CA TYR A 316 -6.09 -16.97 18.45
C TYR A 316 -5.16 -15.97 17.74
N LEU A 317 -4.05 -15.58 18.35
CA LEU A 317 -3.07 -14.70 17.70
C LEU A 317 -2.32 -15.39 16.56
N ALA A 318 -2.23 -16.72 16.56
CA ALA A 318 -1.61 -17.49 15.50
C ALA A 318 -2.53 -17.74 14.30
N MET A 319 -3.85 -17.61 14.47
CA MET A 319 -4.83 -17.76 13.39
C MET A 319 -4.71 -16.65 12.35
N THR A 320 -5.02 -17.01 11.11
CA THR A 320 -5.33 -16.08 10.03
C THR A 320 -6.61 -15.29 10.33
N VAL A 321 -6.79 -14.16 9.67
CA VAL A 321 -8.03 -13.36 9.78
C VAL A 321 -9.26 -14.19 9.37
N ASP A 322 -9.14 -15.03 8.34
CA ASP A 322 -10.24 -15.85 7.84
C ASP A 322 -10.65 -16.95 8.84
N GLU A 323 -9.69 -17.68 9.42
CA GLU A 323 -9.97 -18.67 10.46
C GLU A 323 -10.60 -18.01 11.70
N ALA A 324 -10.04 -16.88 12.12
CA ALA A 324 -10.55 -16.14 13.27
C ALA A 324 -11.97 -15.63 13.00
N TYR A 325 -12.28 -15.19 11.78
CA TYR A 325 -13.62 -14.75 11.40
C TYR A 325 -14.63 -15.87 11.58
N GLU A 326 -14.36 -17.07 11.06
CA GLU A 326 -15.29 -18.20 11.15
C GLU A 326 -15.57 -18.62 12.59
N LEU A 327 -14.54 -18.61 13.46
CA LEU A 327 -14.68 -19.01 14.86
C LEU A 327 -15.32 -17.93 15.76
N LEU A 328 -15.11 -16.65 15.44
CA LEU A 328 -15.48 -15.51 16.28
C LEU A 328 -16.62 -14.65 15.71
N LYS A 329 -17.21 -15.01 14.55
CA LYS A 329 -18.34 -14.28 13.95
C LYS A 329 -19.58 -14.15 14.85
N ALA A 330 -19.72 -15.02 15.85
CA ALA A 330 -20.79 -14.93 16.84
C ALA A 330 -20.67 -13.70 17.77
N TYR A 331 -19.48 -13.08 17.87
CA TYR A 331 -19.22 -11.93 18.72
C TYR A 331 -19.24 -10.64 17.89
N PRO A 332 -20.23 -9.74 18.04
CA PRO A 332 -20.43 -8.61 17.12
C PRO A 332 -19.21 -7.69 16.96
N GLN A 333 -18.51 -7.39 18.06
CA GLN A 333 -17.32 -6.52 18.02
C GLN A 333 -16.14 -7.16 17.26
N LEU A 334 -15.93 -8.47 17.44
CA LEU A 334 -14.88 -9.22 16.73
C LEU A 334 -15.26 -9.41 15.26
N LYS A 335 -16.50 -9.83 14.99
CA LYS A 335 -17.06 -10.00 13.63
C LYS A 335 -16.83 -8.74 12.79
N ARG A 336 -17.19 -7.56 13.31
CA ARG A 336 -17.05 -6.30 12.57
C ARG A 336 -15.59 -6.02 12.19
N LYS A 337 -14.65 -6.16 13.13
CA LYS A 337 -13.22 -5.88 12.89
C LYS A 337 -12.59 -6.89 11.93
N LEU A 338 -12.90 -8.18 12.10
CA LEU A 338 -12.39 -9.24 11.23
C LEU A 338 -12.98 -9.14 9.82
N ALA A 339 -14.27 -8.82 9.69
CA ALA A 339 -14.89 -8.55 8.40
C ALA A 339 -14.17 -7.43 7.65
N THR A 340 -13.82 -6.33 8.32
CA THR A 340 -13.10 -5.23 7.68
C THR A 340 -11.71 -5.66 7.18
N LEU A 341 -10.95 -6.44 7.95
CA LEU A 341 -9.67 -6.99 7.50
C LEU A 341 -9.82 -7.91 6.28
N LYS A 342 -10.82 -8.80 6.29
CA LYS A 342 -11.11 -9.67 5.14
C LYS A 342 -11.49 -8.86 3.90
N ARG A 343 -12.32 -7.83 4.05
CA ARG A 343 -12.78 -6.96 2.96
C ARG A 343 -11.65 -6.22 2.25
N VAL A 344 -10.60 -5.83 2.97
CA VAL A 344 -9.42 -5.19 2.37
C VAL A 344 -8.42 -6.21 1.80
N GLY A 345 -8.78 -7.50 1.73
CA GLY A 345 -7.93 -8.56 1.16
C GLY A 345 -6.88 -9.12 2.12
N LEU A 346 -6.99 -8.85 3.43
CA LEU A 346 -6.05 -9.34 4.45
C LEU A 346 -6.54 -10.60 5.16
N GLY A 347 -7.29 -11.47 4.47
CA GLY A 347 -7.79 -12.73 5.04
C GLY A 347 -6.68 -13.68 5.49
N TYR A 348 -5.54 -13.65 4.80
CA TYR A 348 -4.42 -14.58 4.97
C TYR A 348 -3.43 -14.20 6.08
N ILE A 349 -3.43 -12.95 6.55
CA ILE A 349 -2.45 -12.52 7.56
C ILE A 349 -2.83 -13.07 8.93
N ARG A 350 -1.81 -13.38 9.74
CA ARG A 350 -2.04 -13.83 11.11
C ARG A 350 -2.32 -12.65 12.04
N LEU A 351 -3.27 -12.79 12.97
CA LEU A 351 -3.67 -11.71 13.88
C LEU A 351 -2.51 -11.13 14.70
N GLY A 352 -1.59 -11.99 15.13
CA GLY A 352 -0.41 -11.67 15.92
C GLY A 352 0.87 -11.43 15.11
N GLN A 353 0.81 -11.44 13.76
CA GLN A 353 1.97 -11.25 12.88
C GLN A 353 2.72 -9.96 13.24
N PRO A 354 4.03 -10.03 13.55
CA PRO A 354 4.80 -8.85 13.92
C PRO A 354 4.73 -7.75 12.85
N ALA A 355 4.54 -6.50 13.27
CA ALA A 355 4.47 -5.37 12.35
C ALA A 355 5.72 -5.20 11.45
N PRO A 356 6.96 -5.48 11.93
CA PRO A 356 8.14 -5.40 11.06
C PRO A 356 8.18 -6.43 9.94
N THR A 357 7.37 -7.50 10.01
CA THR A 357 7.29 -8.55 8.97
C THR A 357 6.10 -8.35 8.05
N LEU A 358 5.45 -7.18 8.08
CA LEU A 358 4.39 -6.81 7.14
C LEU A 358 5.02 -6.00 6.01
N SER A 359 4.58 -6.29 4.79
CA SER A 359 4.84 -5.45 3.61
C SER A 359 4.24 -4.05 3.77
N GLY A 360 4.72 -3.10 2.97
CA GLY A 360 4.15 -1.74 2.91
C GLY A 360 2.65 -1.75 2.58
N GLY A 361 2.25 -2.55 1.58
CA GLY A 361 0.86 -2.70 1.17
C GLY A 361 -0.03 -3.37 2.23
N GLU A 362 0.46 -4.37 2.98
CA GLU A 362 -0.27 -4.91 4.13
C GLU A 362 -0.44 -3.87 5.24
N ALA A 363 0.63 -3.16 5.59
CA ALA A 363 0.59 -2.11 6.62
C ALA A 363 -0.43 -1.02 6.26
N GLN A 364 -0.46 -0.58 5.01
CA GLN A 364 -1.39 0.43 4.51
C GLN A 364 -2.85 -0.04 4.57
N ARG A 365 -3.12 -1.27 4.11
CA ARG A 365 -4.46 -1.88 4.19
C ARG A 365 -4.93 -2.03 5.64
N ILE A 366 -4.04 -2.38 6.58
CA ILE A 366 -4.37 -2.40 8.02
C ILE A 366 -4.75 -1.01 8.52
N LYS A 367 -4.03 0.05 8.12
CA LYS A 367 -4.39 1.44 8.48
C LYS A 367 -5.79 1.80 7.98
N LEU A 368 -6.12 1.43 6.73
CA LEU A 368 -7.46 1.66 6.15
C LEU A 368 -8.56 0.99 6.98
N THR A 369 -8.34 -0.22 7.50
CA THR A 369 -9.37 -0.92 8.30
C THR A 369 -9.81 -0.15 9.54
N LYS A 370 -8.89 0.60 10.16
CA LYS A 370 -9.21 1.40 11.35
C LYS A 370 -10.19 2.52 11.03
N GLU A 371 -10.12 3.06 9.81
CA GLU A 371 -10.98 4.14 9.37
C GLU A 371 -12.34 3.64 8.88
N LEU A 372 -12.38 2.52 8.17
CA LEU A 372 -13.63 1.85 7.79
C LEU A 372 -14.47 1.42 9.00
N GLY A 373 -13.83 1.19 10.15
CA GLY A 373 -14.51 0.86 11.41
C GLY A 373 -15.13 2.05 12.15
N ARG A 374 -14.88 3.29 11.70
CA ARG A 374 -15.39 4.52 12.33
C ARG A 374 -16.68 4.99 11.65
N ARG A 375 -17.54 5.71 12.38
CA ARG A 375 -18.73 6.33 11.81
C ARG A 375 -18.29 7.44 10.84
N ALA A 376 -18.69 7.33 9.57
CA ALA A 376 -18.39 8.34 8.57
C ALA A 376 -19.15 9.64 8.91
N THR A 377 -18.46 10.77 8.77
CA THR A 377 -19.08 12.11 8.82
C THR A 377 -19.57 12.55 7.44
N GLY A 378 -19.14 11.86 6.38
CA GLY A 378 -19.32 12.29 4.99
C GLY A 378 -18.47 13.51 4.62
N ARG A 379 -17.55 13.93 5.50
CA ARG A 379 -16.70 15.12 5.34
C ARG A 379 -15.25 14.82 5.72
N THR A 380 -14.86 13.54 5.64
CA THR A 380 -13.47 13.13 5.87
C THR A 380 -12.68 13.21 4.57
N LEU A 381 -11.46 13.74 4.63
CA LEU A 381 -10.47 13.72 3.56
C LEU A 381 -9.48 12.58 3.79
N TYR A 382 -9.46 11.60 2.89
CA TYR A 382 -8.50 10.50 2.87
C TYR A 382 -7.39 10.80 1.87
N LEU A 383 -6.13 10.73 2.31
CA LEU A 383 -4.95 10.92 1.47
C LEU A 383 -4.14 9.62 1.43
N LEU A 384 -3.99 9.03 0.25
CA LEU A 384 -3.27 7.79 0.04
C LEU A 384 -2.06 8.02 -0.87
N ASP A 385 -0.89 7.54 -0.44
CA ASP A 385 0.33 7.55 -1.23
C ASP A 385 0.57 6.17 -1.81
N GLU A 386 0.52 6.06 -3.14
CA GLU A 386 0.75 4.84 -3.92
C GLU A 386 0.19 3.57 -3.26
N PRO A 387 -1.14 3.50 -3.03
CA PRO A 387 -1.73 2.41 -2.28
C PRO A 387 -1.73 1.07 -3.02
N THR A 388 -1.31 1.04 -4.29
CA THR A 388 -1.15 -0.20 -5.06
C THR A 388 0.27 -0.75 -5.12
N THR A 389 1.23 -0.11 -4.44
CA THR A 389 2.58 -0.68 -4.29
C THR A 389 2.50 -2.09 -3.72
N GLY A 390 3.10 -3.05 -4.43
CA GLY A 390 3.09 -4.47 -4.14
C GLY A 390 1.75 -5.17 -4.09
N LEU A 391 0.78 -4.67 -4.85
CA LEU A 391 -0.52 -5.33 -5.01
C LEU A 391 -0.67 -5.96 -6.40
N HIS A 392 -1.09 -7.21 -6.41
CA HIS A 392 -1.57 -7.88 -7.62
C HIS A 392 -2.85 -7.23 -8.15
N PHE A 393 -3.11 -7.33 -9.45
CA PHE A 393 -4.27 -6.72 -10.13
C PHE A 393 -5.61 -6.97 -9.42
N ASP A 394 -5.82 -8.18 -8.90
CA ASP A 394 -7.04 -8.54 -8.17
C ASP A 394 -7.15 -7.85 -6.80
N ASP A 395 -6.02 -7.60 -6.14
CA ASP A 395 -6.00 -6.86 -4.88
C ASP A 395 -6.16 -5.35 -5.10
N VAL A 396 -5.65 -4.82 -6.22
CA VAL A 396 -5.95 -3.45 -6.67
C VAL A 396 -7.46 -3.27 -6.85
N ARG A 397 -8.14 -4.22 -7.51
CA ARG A 397 -9.60 -4.19 -7.67
C ARG A 397 -10.32 -4.12 -6.33
N LYS A 398 -10.00 -5.03 -5.39
CA LYS A 398 -10.61 -5.06 -4.04
C LYS A 398 -10.37 -3.77 -3.26
N LEU A 399 -9.16 -3.22 -3.36
CA LEU A 399 -8.83 -1.94 -2.73
C LEU A 399 -9.69 -0.81 -3.29
N LEU A 400 -9.82 -0.72 -4.62
CA LEU A 400 -10.63 0.32 -5.27
C LEU A 400 -12.11 0.22 -4.91
N GLU A 401 -12.66 -0.98 -4.75
CA GLU A 401 -14.04 -1.18 -4.25
C GLU A 401 -14.22 -0.56 -2.85
N VAL A 402 -13.24 -0.76 -1.96
CA VAL A 402 -13.25 -0.19 -0.60
C VAL A 402 -13.11 1.33 -0.62
N LEU A 403 -12.20 1.88 -1.44
CA LEU A 403 -12.03 3.33 -1.56
C LEU A 403 -13.26 4.00 -2.19
N SER A 404 -13.88 3.31 -3.15
CA SER A 404 -15.12 3.75 -3.78
C SER A 404 -16.28 3.82 -2.79
N GLU A 405 -16.38 2.88 -1.84
CA GLU A 405 -17.38 2.92 -0.78
C GLU A 405 -17.16 4.14 0.14
N LEU A 406 -15.90 4.43 0.51
CA LEU A 406 -15.58 5.63 1.29
C LEU A 406 -16.07 6.90 0.60
N ALA A 407 -15.83 7.03 -0.71
CA ALA A 407 -16.30 8.16 -1.50
C ALA A 407 -17.84 8.20 -1.60
N SER A 408 -18.50 7.05 -1.80
CA SER A 408 -19.98 6.96 -1.84
C SER A 408 -20.66 7.40 -0.53
N LEU A 409 -19.94 7.37 0.61
CA LEU A 409 -20.42 7.91 1.88
C LEU A 409 -20.26 9.44 2.01
N GLY A 410 -19.87 10.13 0.93
CA GLY A 410 -19.65 11.58 0.87
C GLY A 410 -18.21 12.03 1.17
N ASN A 411 -17.33 11.10 1.57
CA ASN A 411 -15.95 11.46 1.87
C ASN A 411 -15.16 11.79 0.60
N THR A 412 -14.06 12.53 0.76
CA THR A 412 -13.15 12.84 -0.34
C THR A 412 -11.94 11.93 -0.27
N VAL A 413 -11.56 11.28 -1.37
CA VAL A 413 -10.41 10.38 -1.41
C VAL A 413 -9.42 10.91 -2.46
N ILE A 414 -8.23 11.34 -2.01
CA ILE A 414 -7.13 11.75 -2.88
C ILE A 414 -6.07 10.66 -2.88
N ILE A 415 -5.68 10.23 -4.07
CA ILE A 415 -4.75 9.13 -4.28
C ILE A 415 -3.60 9.64 -5.13
N ILE A 416 -2.36 9.56 -4.63
CA ILE A 416 -1.17 9.72 -5.48
C ILE A 416 -0.91 8.36 -6.13
N GLU A 417 -0.96 8.30 -7.46
CA GLU A 417 -0.79 7.03 -8.17
C GLU A 417 -0.13 7.18 -9.53
N HIS A 418 0.48 6.07 -9.94
CA HIS A 418 1.06 5.82 -11.25
C HIS A 418 0.39 4.63 -11.96
N ASN A 419 -0.35 3.80 -11.21
CA ASN A 419 -1.05 2.65 -11.74
C ASN A 419 -2.30 3.07 -12.54
N LEU A 420 -2.31 2.76 -13.84
CA LEU A 420 -3.40 3.13 -14.76
C LEU A 420 -4.75 2.51 -14.35
N GLU A 421 -4.76 1.35 -13.68
CA GLU A 421 -5.99 0.71 -13.21
C GLU A 421 -6.67 1.54 -12.11
N VAL A 422 -5.89 2.25 -11.27
CA VAL A 422 -6.42 3.19 -10.27
C VAL A 422 -6.86 4.49 -10.94
N ILE A 423 -6.00 5.02 -11.82
CA ILE A 423 -6.22 6.32 -12.46
C ILE A 423 -7.51 6.30 -13.29
N LYS A 424 -7.74 5.22 -14.06
CA LYS A 424 -8.97 5.06 -14.86
C LYS A 424 -10.23 4.85 -14.00
N TYR A 425 -10.06 4.40 -12.75
CA TYR A 425 -11.15 4.14 -11.81
C TYR A 425 -11.58 5.42 -11.06
N CYS A 426 -10.70 6.40 -10.91
CA CYS A 426 -11.01 7.67 -10.25
C CYS A 426 -12.07 8.50 -10.99
N ASP A 427 -12.73 9.39 -10.25
CA ASP A 427 -13.74 10.30 -10.78
C ASP A 427 -13.10 11.55 -11.40
N TYR A 428 -11.96 11.98 -10.85
CA TYR A 428 -11.22 13.18 -11.26
C TYR A 428 -9.71 12.94 -11.24
N ILE A 429 -8.97 13.64 -12.09
CA ILE A 429 -7.53 13.58 -12.19
C ILE A 429 -6.94 15.00 -12.11
N ILE A 430 -5.84 15.12 -11.39
CA ILE A 430 -4.95 16.28 -11.40
C ILE A 430 -3.59 15.79 -11.88
N ASP A 431 -3.21 16.12 -13.11
CA ASP A 431 -1.94 15.70 -13.72
C ASP A 431 -0.89 16.80 -13.56
N LEU A 432 0.24 16.47 -12.90
CA LEU A 432 1.34 17.39 -12.65
C LEU A 432 2.55 17.08 -13.54
N GLY A 433 3.22 18.12 -14.02
CA GLY A 433 4.39 17.98 -14.88
C GLY A 433 4.77 19.30 -15.55
N PRO A 434 5.11 19.31 -16.85
CA PRO A 434 5.16 18.17 -17.77
C PRO A 434 6.28 17.17 -17.44
N GLU A 435 7.38 17.64 -16.84
CA GLU A 435 8.52 16.82 -16.44
C GLU A 435 8.68 16.77 -14.90
N GLY A 436 9.75 16.12 -14.43
CA GLY A 436 10.15 16.14 -13.03
C GLY A 436 11.16 17.25 -12.73
N GLY A 437 11.34 17.60 -11.45
CA GLY A 437 12.33 18.59 -11.03
C GLY A 437 11.95 20.01 -11.44
N GLU A 438 12.91 20.83 -11.85
CA GLU A 438 12.67 22.24 -12.17
C GLU A 438 11.75 22.47 -13.37
N GLU A 439 11.71 21.52 -14.30
CA GLU A 439 10.82 21.53 -15.48
C GLU A 439 9.38 21.10 -15.15
N GLY A 440 9.15 20.62 -13.93
CA GLY A 440 7.85 20.19 -13.42
C GLY A 440 7.06 21.28 -12.69
N GLY A 441 6.22 20.85 -11.75
CA GLY A 441 5.52 21.72 -10.82
C GLY A 441 4.37 22.54 -11.42
N ARG A 442 3.91 22.18 -12.62
CA ARG A 442 2.75 22.80 -13.28
C ARG A 442 1.60 21.81 -13.40
N ILE A 443 0.38 22.34 -13.48
CA ILE A 443 -0.80 21.55 -13.85
C ILE A 443 -0.76 21.36 -15.37
N VAL A 444 -0.71 20.11 -15.82
CA VAL A 444 -0.69 19.75 -17.24
C VAL A 444 -2.11 19.55 -17.75
N ALA A 445 -2.95 18.87 -16.97
CA ALA A 445 -4.36 18.64 -17.24
C ALA A 445 -5.13 18.43 -15.93
N GLN A 446 -6.42 18.75 -15.96
CA GLN A 446 -7.38 18.45 -14.90
C GLN A 446 -8.73 18.12 -15.51
N GLY A 447 -9.44 17.16 -14.92
CA GLY A 447 -10.73 16.72 -15.42
C GLY A 447 -11.04 15.28 -15.06
N THR A 448 -12.08 14.74 -15.67
CA THR A 448 -12.36 13.31 -15.71
C THR A 448 -11.22 12.54 -16.39
N PRO A 449 -11.09 11.22 -16.16
CA PRO A 449 -10.14 10.37 -16.89
C PRO A 449 -10.20 10.53 -18.41
N GLU A 450 -11.40 10.66 -18.96
CA GLU A 450 -11.65 10.83 -20.39
C GLU A 450 -11.13 12.19 -20.90
N GLU A 451 -11.35 13.28 -20.16
CA GLU A 451 -10.84 14.62 -20.51
C GLU A 451 -9.30 14.67 -20.44
N VAL A 452 -8.69 14.04 -19.44
CA VAL A 452 -7.23 13.99 -19.32
C VAL A 452 -6.61 13.09 -20.39
N ALA A 453 -7.27 12.00 -20.79
CA ALA A 453 -6.84 11.17 -21.91
C ALA A 453 -6.76 11.96 -23.23
N GLY A 454 -7.68 12.90 -23.45
CA GLY A 454 -7.68 13.80 -24.60
C GLY A 454 -6.61 14.92 -24.56
N ALA A 455 -5.88 15.08 -23.45
CA ALA A 455 -4.92 16.18 -23.28
C ALA A 455 -3.54 15.84 -23.91
N PRO A 456 -3.13 16.47 -25.02
CA PRO A 456 -1.94 16.05 -25.80
C PRO A 456 -0.61 16.25 -25.05
N ARG A 457 -0.57 17.18 -24.09
CA ARG A 457 0.60 17.48 -23.26
C ARG A 457 0.74 16.56 -22.05
N SER A 458 -0.31 15.80 -21.70
CA SER A 458 -0.29 14.89 -20.55
C SER A 458 0.35 13.56 -20.94
N TYR A 459 1.48 13.22 -20.30
CA TYR A 459 2.00 11.86 -20.41
C TYR A 459 1.00 10.85 -19.85
N THR A 460 0.40 11.15 -18.70
CA THR A 460 -0.64 10.34 -18.08
C THR A 460 -1.78 10.07 -19.07
N GLY A 461 -2.29 11.11 -19.74
CA GLY A 461 -3.35 11.03 -20.74
C GLY A 461 -3.05 10.05 -21.88
N ARG A 462 -1.84 10.12 -22.46
CA ARG A 462 -1.41 9.23 -23.56
C ARG A 462 -1.44 7.74 -23.19
N TYR A 463 -1.10 7.40 -21.96
CA TYR A 463 -1.16 6.01 -21.48
C TYR A 463 -2.57 5.63 -21.02
N LEU A 464 -3.31 6.58 -20.44
CA LEU A 464 -4.67 6.40 -19.95
C LEU A 464 -5.67 6.13 -21.07
N GLU A 465 -5.51 6.75 -22.24
CA GLU A 465 -6.35 6.51 -23.42
C GLU A 465 -6.43 5.01 -23.77
N LYS A 466 -5.29 4.32 -23.75
CA LYS A 466 -5.23 2.87 -24.02
C LYS A 466 -5.92 2.06 -22.92
N ALA A 467 -5.78 2.47 -21.66
CA ALA A 467 -6.39 1.80 -20.52
C ALA A 467 -7.92 1.98 -20.49
N LEU A 468 -8.44 3.13 -20.95
CA LEU A 468 -9.87 3.41 -21.05
C LEU A 468 -10.54 2.71 -22.23
N ALA A 469 -9.84 2.54 -23.35
CA ALA A 469 -10.37 1.85 -24.53
C ALA A 469 -10.67 0.36 -24.30
N GLY A 470 -10.19 -0.21 -23.17
CA GLY A 470 -10.30 -1.62 -22.82
C GLY A 470 -9.42 -2.52 -23.69
N LYS A 471 -8.99 -3.67 -23.15
CA LYS A 471 -8.39 -4.73 -23.96
C LYS A 471 -9.52 -5.36 -24.77
N ARG A 472 -9.63 -5.03 -26.07
CA ARG A 472 -10.47 -5.82 -26.98
C ARG A 472 -9.95 -7.26 -26.94
N PRO A 473 -10.80 -8.27 -26.65
CA PRO A 473 -10.38 -9.65 -26.77
C PRO A 473 -10.03 -9.92 -28.24
N GLY A 474 -8.76 -10.23 -28.51
CA GLY A 474 -8.30 -10.68 -29.83
C GLY A 474 -7.99 -9.57 -30.84
N ARG A 475 -6.87 -8.87 -30.68
CA ARG A 475 -6.08 -8.45 -31.84
C ARG A 475 -4.72 -9.12 -31.74
N LYS A 476 -4.51 -10.16 -32.56
CA LYS A 476 -3.16 -10.61 -32.90
C LYS A 476 -2.55 -9.43 -33.67
N ASP A 477 -1.71 -8.64 -33.01
CA ASP A 477 -0.83 -7.73 -33.72
C ASP A 477 0.16 -8.63 -34.46
N GLY A 478 0.03 -8.63 -35.79
CA GLY A 478 0.83 -9.46 -36.70
C GLY A 478 2.21 -8.92 -36.95
#